data_AF-A0AAD6R0U0-F1
#
_entry.id   AF-A0AAD6R0U0-F1
#
_cell.length_a   1.000
_cell.length_b   1.000
_cell.length_c   1.000
_cell.angle_alpha   90.00
_cell.angle_beta   90.00
_cell.angle_gamma   90.00
#
_symmetry.space_group_name_H-M   'P 1'
#
loop_
_entity.id
_entity.type
_entity.pdbx_description
1 polymer ?
#
loop_
_entity_poly.entity_id
_entity_poly.type
_entity_poly.pdbx_seq_one_letter_code
_entity_poly.pdbx_strand_id
1 'polypeptide(L)'
;MVSSLLLPSPTSLFSSPSLPPQQTFHPSTTNSRLLFSNCMHSNAWCLDNIANAELADYGPDYSKVKFKETGHSNAYFPQWVNITRSEMRTKPFARTLEFLWQEGHAAHANPEEAENEALQMIDVYTKFIYEQAAIPVITGRKSKVGTLAGADRTYTIEAMMGDQKASQAGTSHSLGQSFAFGTQAF
;
A
#
# COMPACT_ATOMS: atom_id res chain seq x y z
N MET A 1 -3.74 1.94 -2.15
CA MET A 1 -4.55 0.70 -2.23
C MET A 1 -5.97 1.05 -1.90
N VAL A 2 -6.94 0.50 -2.63
CA VAL A 2 -8.35 0.64 -2.24
C VAL A 2 -8.98 -0.74 -2.05
N SER A 3 -9.85 -0.84 -1.06
CA SER A 3 -10.64 -2.02 -0.76
C SER A 3 -12.11 -1.66 -0.78
N SER A 4 -12.92 -2.37 -1.56
CA SER A 4 -14.37 -2.18 -1.65
C SER A 4 -15.10 -3.36 -1.02
N LEU A 5 -15.87 -3.08 0.04
CA LEU A 5 -16.64 -4.02 0.86
C LEU A 5 -18.12 -3.99 0.50
N LEU A 6 -18.80 -5.11 0.68
CA LEU A 6 -20.26 -5.20 0.62
C LEU A 6 -20.81 -5.26 2.05
N LEU A 7 -21.73 -4.34 2.41
CA LEU A 7 -22.20 -4.19 3.80
C LEU A 7 -23.05 -5.39 4.29
N PRO A 8 -22.88 -5.82 5.55
CA PRO A 8 -23.75 -6.77 6.25
C PRO A 8 -24.83 -6.03 7.06
N SER A 9 -25.85 -6.75 7.52
CA SER A 9 -26.82 -6.24 8.50
C SER A 9 -26.21 -6.15 9.93
N PRO A 10 -26.60 -5.15 10.77
CA PRO A 10 -25.73 -4.62 11.84
C PRO A 10 -25.80 -5.35 13.21
N THR A 11 -24.63 -5.76 13.76
CA THR A 11 -24.33 -5.90 15.22
C THR A 11 -22.80 -5.81 15.49
N SER A 12 -22.38 -5.54 16.73
CA SER A 12 -21.28 -4.64 17.15
C SER A 12 -19.98 -5.21 17.79
N LEU A 13 -19.01 -4.30 18.06
CA LEU A 13 -17.90 -4.27 19.09
C LEU A 13 -16.48 -4.76 18.67
N PHE A 14 -15.29 -4.35 19.19
CA PHE A 14 -14.76 -3.67 20.41
C PHE A 14 -13.30 -3.12 20.18
N SER A 15 -12.69 -2.50 21.20
CA SER A 15 -11.44 -1.67 21.27
C SER A 15 -10.06 -2.39 21.41
N SER A 16 -8.94 -1.66 21.23
CA SER A 16 -7.52 -2.17 21.24
C SER A 16 -6.57 -1.54 22.30
N PRO A 17 -5.43 -2.17 22.69
CA PRO A 17 -4.41 -1.62 23.61
C PRO A 17 -3.04 -1.23 22.96
N SER A 18 -2.13 -0.65 23.76
CA SER A 18 -0.92 0.15 23.40
C SER A 18 0.46 -0.55 23.54
N LEU A 19 1.53 0.03 22.93
CA LEU A 19 2.93 -0.46 22.86
C LEU A 19 3.99 0.51 23.47
N PRO A 20 5.23 0.03 23.79
CA PRO A 20 6.32 0.79 24.43
C PRO A 20 7.41 1.34 23.45
N PRO A 21 8.40 2.16 23.92
CA PRO A 21 9.15 3.11 23.07
C PRO A 21 10.52 2.62 22.53
N GLN A 22 11.05 3.33 21.51
CA GLN A 22 12.32 3.07 20.78
C GLN A 22 13.49 4.02 21.15
N GLN A 23 14.74 3.60 20.86
CA GLN A 23 16.00 4.36 21.01
C GLN A 23 16.63 4.75 19.66
N THR A 24 17.37 5.87 19.64
CA THR A 24 17.92 6.57 18.45
C THR A 24 19.42 6.33 18.22
N PHE A 25 19.89 6.51 16.97
CA PHE A 25 21.30 6.44 16.56
C PHE A 25 21.67 7.58 15.58
N HIS A 26 22.93 8.04 15.60
CA HIS A 26 23.45 9.15 14.78
C HIS A 26 24.46 8.68 13.70
N PRO A 27 24.45 9.25 12.48
CA PRO A 27 25.40 8.90 11.41
C PRO A 27 26.55 9.92 11.24
N SER A 28 27.66 9.47 10.63
CA SER A 28 28.82 10.30 10.22
C SER A 28 29.08 10.20 8.71
N THR A 29 29.65 11.28 8.15
CA THR A 29 29.66 11.62 6.71
C THR A 29 31.04 11.44 6.08
N THR A 30 31.13 10.83 4.88
CA THR A 30 32.20 11.15 3.91
C THR A 30 31.82 10.86 2.45
N ASN A 31 32.34 11.72 1.57
CA ASN A 31 31.92 12.03 0.19
C ASN A 31 32.60 11.15 -0.89
N SER A 32 31.82 10.41 -1.69
CA SER A 32 32.16 10.00 -3.08
C SER A 32 30.86 9.65 -3.83
N ARG A 33 30.55 10.38 -4.91
CA ARG A 33 29.15 10.61 -5.33
C ARG A 33 28.40 9.46 -6.04
N LEU A 34 29.03 8.38 -6.47
CA LEU A 34 28.38 7.10 -6.80
C LEU A 34 29.47 6.00 -6.78
N LEU A 35 29.29 4.98 -5.96
CA LEU A 35 30.23 3.89 -5.71
C LEU A 35 30.02 2.66 -6.62
N PHE A 36 28.82 2.49 -7.20
CA PHE A 36 28.48 1.28 -7.94
C PHE A 36 27.89 1.56 -9.33
N SER A 37 28.00 0.60 -10.25
CA SER A 37 27.35 0.63 -11.56
C SER A 37 26.09 -0.24 -11.57
N ASN A 38 25.03 0.21 -12.26
CA ASN A 38 23.74 -0.50 -12.36
C ASN A 38 23.88 -1.93 -12.90
N CYS A 39 24.77 -2.16 -13.88
CA CYS A 39 24.92 -3.47 -14.52
C CYS A 39 25.62 -4.52 -13.64
N MET A 40 26.35 -4.09 -12.61
CA MET A 40 27.15 -5.00 -11.77
C MET A 40 26.43 -5.35 -10.46
N HIS A 41 25.75 -4.37 -9.83
CA HIS A 41 25.10 -4.56 -8.52
C HIS A 41 23.84 -3.68 -8.37
N SER A 42 22.72 -4.05 -8.99
CA SER A 42 21.48 -3.24 -9.04
C SER A 42 20.97 -2.76 -7.68
N ASN A 43 21.00 -3.61 -6.63
CA ASN A 43 20.58 -3.19 -5.28
C ASN A 43 21.54 -2.16 -4.67
N ALA A 44 22.86 -2.36 -4.81
CA ALA A 44 23.85 -1.43 -4.28
C ALA A 44 23.81 -0.09 -5.02
N TRP A 45 23.64 -0.13 -6.35
CA TRP A 45 23.43 1.05 -7.18
C TRP A 45 22.18 1.84 -6.76
N CYS A 46 21.07 1.15 -6.48
CA CYS A 46 19.83 1.81 -6.03
C CYS A 46 20.03 2.54 -4.69
N LEU A 47 20.65 1.87 -3.70
CA LEU A 47 20.95 2.48 -2.40
C LEU A 47 21.85 3.72 -2.52
N ASP A 48 22.87 3.61 -3.36
CA ASP A 48 23.84 4.66 -3.63
C ASP A 48 23.19 5.87 -4.31
N ASN A 49 22.28 5.66 -5.28
CA ASN A 49 21.52 6.77 -5.89
C ASN A 49 20.57 7.44 -4.89
N ILE A 50 19.87 6.66 -4.07
CA ILE A 50 18.93 7.19 -3.08
C ILE A 50 19.67 8.07 -2.05
N ALA A 51 20.83 7.61 -1.56
CA ALA A 51 21.64 8.34 -0.60
C ALA A 51 22.25 9.61 -1.21
N ASN A 52 22.80 9.53 -2.43
CA ASN A 52 23.44 10.68 -3.08
C ASN A 52 22.45 11.74 -3.59
N ALA A 53 21.18 11.38 -3.79
CA ALA A 53 20.12 12.28 -4.21
C ALA A 53 19.37 12.93 -3.03
N GLU A 54 19.77 12.65 -1.77
CA GLU A 54 19.11 13.15 -0.56
C GLU A 54 17.59 12.82 -0.52
N LEU A 55 17.18 11.70 -1.14
CA LEU A 55 15.77 11.37 -1.34
C LEU A 55 15.08 10.78 -0.10
N ALA A 56 15.84 10.38 0.93
CA ALA A 56 15.29 9.85 2.18
C ALA A 56 16.22 10.06 3.37
N ASP A 57 15.67 10.60 4.45
CA ASP A 57 16.18 10.56 5.83
C ASP A 57 15.04 10.09 6.78
N TYR A 58 15.37 9.41 7.88
CA TYR A 58 14.38 8.80 8.80
C TYR A 58 14.01 9.73 9.99
N GLY A 59 12.73 9.87 10.33
CA GLY A 59 12.24 10.57 11.53
C GLY A 59 10.76 10.30 11.85
N PRO A 60 10.26 10.51 13.11
CA PRO A 60 8.93 10.01 13.52
C PRO A 60 7.82 11.06 13.71
N ASP A 61 6.59 10.59 13.44
CA ASP A 61 5.28 10.85 14.09
C ASP A 61 4.25 11.80 13.41
N TYR A 62 2.94 11.44 13.51
CA TYR A 62 1.72 12.29 13.70
C TYR A 62 0.40 11.48 13.56
N SER A 63 -0.70 12.03 14.12
CA SER A 63 -1.76 11.34 14.87
C SER A 63 -3.21 11.42 14.30
N LYS A 64 -4.15 10.83 15.05
CA LYS A 64 -5.52 10.32 14.74
C LYS A 64 -6.63 11.37 14.48
N VAL A 65 -7.69 10.96 13.76
CA VAL A 65 -8.95 11.70 13.50
C VAL A 65 -10.19 10.91 13.98
N LYS A 66 -11.26 11.60 14.43
CA LYS A 66 -12.60 11.04 14.79
C LYS A 66 -13.65 11.39 13.71
N PHE A 67 -14.60 10.49 13.45
CA PHE A 67 -15.62 10.65 12.39
C PHE A 67 -17.06 10.75 12.92
N LYS A 68 -17.93 11.41 12.13
CA LYS A 68 -19.38 11.59 12.33
C LYS A 68 -20.16 10.80 11.26
N GLU A 69 -21.33 10.31 11.65
CA GLU A 69 -22.25 9.52 10.81
C GLU A 69 -22.83 10.38 9.67
N THR A 70 -22.65 9.94 8.41
CA THR A 70 -23.18 10.62 7.22
C THR A 70 -24.12 9.64 6.51
N GLY A 71 -25.39 9.99 6.36
CA GLY A 71 -26.48 9.12 5.88
C GLY A 71 -26.40 8.73 4.39
N HIS A 72 -25.25 8.23 3.95
CA HIS A 72 -24.99 7.76 2.59
C HIS A 72 -25.07 6.22 2.58
N SER A 73 -25.74 5.65 1.57
CA SER A 73 -25.86 4.18 1.41
C SER A 73 -24.52 3.50 1.06
N ASN A 74 -23.60 4.27 0.49
CA ASN A 74 -22.23 3.87 0.23
C ASN A 74 -21.29 4.82 0.98
N ALA A 75 -20.24 4.28 1.59
CA ALA A 75 -19.29 5.06 2.38
C ALA A 75 -17.88 4.85 1.83
N TYR A 76 -17.12 5.93 1.66
CA TYR A 76 -15.73 5.89 1.21
C TYR A 76 -14.83 6.65 2.19
N PHE A 77 -13.76 6.00 2.64
CA PHE A 77 -12.84 6.51 3.66
C PHE A 77 -11.40 6.47 3.15
N PRO A 78 -10.90 7.55 2.53
CA PRO A 78 -9.49 7.66 2.16
C PRO A 78 -8.66 8.15 3.35
N GLN A 79 -7.51 7.55 3.55
CA GLN A 79 -6.52 7.99 4.53
C GLN A 79 -5.10 7.92 3.96
N TRP A 80 -4.30 8.88 4.40
CA TRP A 80 -2.86 8.93 4.19
C TRP A 80 -2.21 8.65 5.53
N VAL A 81 -1.47 7.54 5.61
CA VAL A 81 -0.97 7.01 6.87
C VAL A 81 0.43 6.44 6.69
N ASN A 82 1.13 6.30 7.81
CA ASN A 82 2.34 5.51 7.88
C ASN A 82 1.94 4.08 8.23
N ILE A 83 2.41 3.10 7.47
CA ILE A 83 2.22 1.68 7.76
C ILE A 83 3.54 1.11 8.25
N THR A 84 3.49 0.38 9.36
CA THR A 84 4.62 -0.42 9.81
C THR A 84 4.40 -1.90 9.52
N ARG A 85 5.41 -2.56 8.96
CA ARG A 85 5.42 -4.01 8.74
C ARG A 85 6.79 -4.56 9.13
N SER A 86 6.80 -5.60 9.96
CA SER A 86 8.04 -6.33 10.24
C SER A 86 8.44 -7.13 8.99
N GLU A 87 9.52 -6.71 8.34
CA GLU A 87 10.06 -7.31 7.11
C GLU A 87 11.44 -7.88 7.37
N MET A 88 11.69 -9.11 6.91
CA MET A 88 12.96 -9.82 7.15
C MET A 88 14.14 -9.16 6.42
N ARG A 89 13.91 -8.55 5.27
CA ARG A 89 14.92 -7.86 4.46
C ARG A 89 14.32 -6.60 3.87
N THR A 90 14.95 -5.47 4.15
CA THR A 90 14.50 -4.17 3.63
C THR A 90 15.20 -3.85 2.31
N LYS A 91 14.47 -3.16 1.45
CA LYS A 91 14.94 -2.52 0.21
C LYS A 91 14.27 -1.13 0.16
N PRO A 92 15.02 -0.02 0.24
CA PRO A 92 14.44 1.31 0.31
C PRO A 92 13.40 1.57 -0.79
N PHE A 93 12.32 2.24 -0.40
CA PHE A 93 11.07 2.49 -1.15
C PHE A 93 10.29 1.25 -1.62
N ALA A 94 10.94 0.13 -1.93
CA ALA A 94 10.26 -1.08 -2.41
C ALA A 94 9.75 -2.00 -1.29
N ARG A 95 10.47 -2.06 -0.16
CA ARG A 95 10.15 -2.88 1.01
C ARG A 95 10.83 -2.32 2.25
N THR A 96 10.12 -1.53 3.05
CA THR A 96 10.66 -0.92 4.28
C THR A 96 9.83 -1.33 5.49
N LEU A 97 10.40 -1.14 6.69
CA LEU A 97 9.69 -1.42 7.95
C LEU A 97 8.58 -0.40 8.23
N GLU A 98 8.75 0.82 7.73
CA GLU A 98 7.75 1.88 7.73
C GLU A 98 7.67 2.47 6.32
N PHE A 99 6.46 2.73 5.83
CA PHE A 99 6.25 3.42 4.56
C PHE A 99 5.00 4.28 4.60
N LEU A 100 5.04 5.38 3.85
CA LEU A 100 3.88 6.24 3.61
C LEU A 100 2.95 5.56 2.62
N TRP A 101 1.66 5.57 2.92
CA TRP A 101 0.69 4.86 2.12
C TRP A 101 -0.64 5.58 2.08
N GLN A 102 -1.25 5.57 0.89
CA GLN A 102 -2.66 5.88 0.74
C GLN A 102 -3.44 4.57 0.78
N GLU A 103 -4.38 4.49 1.72
CA GLU A 103 -5.41 3.46 1.68
C GLU A 103 -6.81 4.08 1.64
N GLY A 104 -7.71 3.46 0.88
CA GLY A 104 -9.12 3.82 0.88
C GLY A 104 -9.99 2.60 1.12
N HIS A 105 -11.01 2.75 1.95
CA HIS A 105 -11.97 1.70 2.23
C HIS A 105 -13.36 2.17 1.84
N ALA A 106 -13.99 1.44 0.93
CA ALA A 106 -15.33 1.68 0.46
C ALA A 106 -16.28 0.61 0.98
N ALA A 107 -17.52 0.97 1.25
CA ALA A 107 -18.58 0.03 1.60
C ALA A 107 -19.81 0.32 0.74
N HIS A 108 -20.36 -0.71 0.10
CA HIS A 108 -21.43 -0.61 -0.89
C HIS A 108 -22.63 -1.46 -0.51
N ALA A 109 -23.80 -1.09 -1.02
CA ALA A 109 -25.01 -1.90 -0.94
C ALA A 109 -25.11 -2.93 -2.07
N ASN A 110 -24.51 -2.68 -3.24
CA ASN A 110 -24.57 -3.53 -4.43
C ASN A 110 -23.19 -4.12 -4.77
N PRO A 111 -23.06 -5.45 -4.99
CA PRO A 111 -21.80 -6.06 -5.44
C PRO A 111 -21.25 -5.48 -6.74
N GLU A 112 -22.12 -5.07 -7.68
CA GLU A 112 -21.66 -4.47 -8.95
C GLU A 112 -20.99 -3.10 -8.73
N GLU A 113 -21.52 -2.30 -7.80
CA GLU A 113 -20.92 -1.02 -7.43
C GLU A 113 -19.56 -1.21 -6.76
N ALA A 114 -19.44 -2.19 -5.86
CA ALA A 114 -18.17 -2.52 -5.21
C ALA A 114 -17.10 -2.97 -6.23
N GLU A 115 -17.49 -3.78 -7.21
CA GLU A 115 -16.60 -4.24 -8.27
C GLU A 115 -16.16 -3.10 -9.19
N ASN A 116 -17.10 -2.23 -9.58
CA ASN A 116 -16.83 -1.08 -10.44
C ASN A 116 -15.89 -0.09 -9.76
N GLU A 117 -16.05 0.18 -8.46
CA GLU A 117 -15.12 1.03 -7.72
C GLU A 117 -13.72 0.39 -7.65
N ALA A 118 -13.64 -0.92 -7.42
CA ALA A 118 -12.35 -1.61 -7.38
C ALA A 118 -11.59 -1.48 -8.72
N LEU A 119 -12.29 -1.62 -9.85
CA LEU A 119 -11.72 -1.42 -11.19
C LEU A 119 -11.35 0.04 -11.45
N GLN A 120 -12.23 0.99 -11.12
CA GLN A 120 -11.98 2.42 -11.27
C GLN A 120 -10.70 2.85 -10.56
N MET A 121 -10.43 2.32 -9.37
CA MET A 121 -9.22 2.67 -8.62
C MET A 121 -7.94 2.17 -9.29
N ILE A 122 -7.98 1.03 -9.99
CA ILE A 122 -6.83 0.57 -10.79
C ILE A 122 -6.55 1.53 -11.94
N ASP A 123 -7.59 2.04 -12.60
CA ASP A 123 -7.42 3.03 -13.66
C ASP A 123 -6.85 4.34 -13.12
N VAL A 124 -7.33 4.79 -11.96
CA VAL A 124 -6.78 5.97 -11.26
C VAL A 124 -5.29 5.78 -10.94
N TYR A 125 -4.90 4.65 -10.36
CA TYR A 125 -3.50 4.37 -10.05
C TYR A 125 -2.63 4.26 -11.30
N THR A 126 -3.14 3.62 -12.35
CA THR A 126 -2.46 3.49 -13.64
C THR A 126 -2.20 4.85 -14.26
N LYS A 127 -3.21 5.72 -14.27
CA LYS A 127 -3.08 7.09 -14.79
C LYS A 127 -2.09 7.89 -13.95
N PHE A 128 -2.22 7.86 -12.62
CA PHE A 128 -1.34 8.60 -11.72
C PHE A 128 0.12 8.19 -11.90
N ILE A 129 0.43 6.89 -11.90
CA ILE A 129 1.81 6.44 -11.98
C ILE A 129 2.44 6.73 -13.36
N TYR A 130 1.64 6.65 -14.42
CA TYR A 130 2.10 6.97 -15.77
C TYR A 130 2.31 8.47 -15.95
N GLU A 131 1.35 9.31 -15.54
CA GLU A 131 1.40 10.76 -15.78
C GLU A 131 2.30 11.51 -14.81
N GLN A 132 2.33 11.11 -13.54
CA GLN A 132 3.05 11.84 -12.48
C GLN A 132 4.45 11.29 -12.22
N ALA A 133 4.64 9.97 -12.38
CA ALA A 133 5.94 9.33 -12.13
C ALA A 133 6.65 8.86 -13.41
N ALA A 134 5.99 8.93 -14.57
CA ALA A 134 6.51 8.42 -15.84
C ALA A 134 6.93 6.93 -15.79
N ILE A 135 6.23 6.13 -14.97
CA ILE A 135 6.51 4.70 -14.82
C ILE A 135 5.45 3.92 -15.62
N PRO A 136 5.83 3.18 -16.67
CA PRO A 136 4.89 2.31 -17.36
C PRO A 136 4.52 1.10 -16.48
N VAL A 137 3.24 0.75 -16.46
CA VAL A 137 2.72 -0.38 -15.70
C VAL A 137 1.78 -1.24 -16.55
N ILE A 138 1.65 -2.50 -16.14
CA ILE A 138 0.69 -3.45 -16.71
C ILE A 138 -0.42 -3.68 -15.67
N THR A 139 -1.66 -3.43 -16.06
CA THR A 139 -2.83 -3.74 -15.23
C THR A 139 -3.15 -5.23 -15.31
N GLY A 140 -3.66 -5.80 -14.22
CA GLY A 140 -4.03 -7.21 -14.21
C GLY A 140 -4.86 -7.63 -13.02
N ARG A 141 -5.35 -8.87 -13.07
CA ARG A 141 -6.02 -9.55 -11.97
C ARG A 141 -5.10 -10.62 -11.41
N LYS A 142 -4.91 -10.64 -10.09
CA LYS A 142 -4.11 -11.68 -9.43
C LYS A 142 -4.82 -13.03 -9.54
N SER A 143 -4.02 -14.11 -9.56
CA SER A 143 -4.53 -15.47 -9.38
C SER A 143 -5.15 -15.63 -7.98
N LYS A 144 -5.87 -16.72 -7.75
CA LYS A 144 -6.48 -17.00 -6.43
C LYS A 144 -5.45 -17.01 -5.29
N VAL A 145 -4.23 -17.50 -5.54
CA VAL A 145 -3.14 -17.54 -4.56
C VAL A 145 -2.56 -16.14 -4.28
N GLY A 146 -2.55 -15.26 -5.29
CA GLY A 146 -2.08 -13.88 -5.14
C GLY A 146 -3.15 -12.88 -4.72
N THR A 147 -4.40 -13.35 -4.51
CA THR A 147 -5.51 -12.52 -4.05
C THR A 147 -5.38 -12.28 -2.56
N LEU A 148 -5.82 -11.11 -2.08
CA LEU A 148 -5.80 -10.78 -0.66
C LEU A 148 -6.66 -11.82 0.08
N ALA A 149 -6.16 -12.34 1.20
CA ALA A 149 -6.91 -13.33 1.98
C ALA A 149 -8.28 -12.75 2.37
N GLY A 150 -9.35 -13.46 2.02
CA GLY A 150 -10.73 -13.03 2.25
C GLY A 150 -11.32 -12.09 1.19
N ALA A 151 -10.56 -11.70 0.15
CA ALA A 151 -11.09 -10.94 -0.97
C ALA A 151 -11.63 -11.88 -2.08
N ASP A 152 -12.68 -11.46 -2.76
CA ASP A 152 -13.19 -12.15 -3.95
C ASP A 152 -12.22 -11.97 -5.13
N ARG A 153 -11.69 -10.75 -5.28
CA ARG A 153 -10.78 -10.39 -6.37
C ARG A 153 -9.75 -9.37 -5.91
N THR A 154 -8.50 -9.55 -6.35
CA THR A 154 -7.45 -8.52 -6.29
C THR A 154 -7.05 -8.13 -7.69
N TYR A 155 -7.10 -6.83 -7.94
CA TYR A 155 -6.52 -6.17 -9.09
C TYR A 155 -5.20 -5.53 -8.73
N THR A 156 -4.31 -5.41 -9.70
CA THR A 156 -2.93 -4.99 -9.50
C THR A 156 -2.43 -4.17 -10.68
N ILE A 157 -1.46 -3.30 -10.40
CA ILE A 157 -0.59 -2.70 -11.41
C ILE A 157 0.84 -3.19 -11.17
N GLU A 158 1.47 -3.72 -12.21
CA GLU A 158 2.83 -4.27 -12.16
C GLU A 158 3.79 -3.37 -12.92
N ALA A 159 4.84 -2.91 -12.25
CA ALA A 159 5.95 -2.19 -12.86
C ALA A 159 7.12 -3.15 -13.12
N MET A 160 7.89 -2.88 -14.17
CA MET A 160 9.15 -3.59 -14.43
C MET A 160 10.30 -2.82 -13.77
N MET A 161 11.07 -3.52 -12.93
CA MET A 161 12.27 -2.96 -12.31
C MET A 161 13.47 -3.05 -13.28
N GLY A 162 14.52 -2.27 -13.02
CA GLY A 162 15.75 -2.29 -13.83
C GLY A 162 16.46 -3.65 -13.89
N ASP A 163 16.24 -4.51 -12.90
CA ASP A 163 16.73 -5.89 -12.87
C ASP A 163 15.79 -6.90 -13.56
N GLN A 164 14.84 -6.41 -14.35
CA GLN A 164 13.85 -7.18 -15.12
C GLN A 164 12.90 -8.02 -14.26
N LYS A 165 12.76 -7.68 -12.99
CA LYS A 165 11.75 -8.29 -12.11
C LYS A 165 10.51 -7.42 -12.05
N ALA A 166 9.35 -8.07 -12.00
CA ALA A 166 8.09 -7.38 -11.73
C ALA A 166 8.03 -6.91 -10.28
N SER A 167 7.51 -5.70 -10.08
CA SER A 167 7.20 -5.13 -8.77
C SER A 167 5.74 -4.67 -8.77
N GLN A 168 4.97 -5.15 -7.79
CA GLN A 168 3.61 -4.70 -7.58
C GLN A 168 3.63 -3.24 -7.12
N ALA A 169 3.09 -2.35 -7.94
CA ALA A 169 3.12 -0.90 -7.72
C ALA A 169 1.82 -0.35 -7.11
N GLY A 170 0.75 -1.16 -7.07
CA GLY A 170 -0.52 -0.79 -6.46
C GLY A 170 -1.55 -1.91 -6.54
N THR A 171 -2.54 -1.88 -5.65
CA THR A 171 -3.63 -2.87 -5.61
C THR A 171 -4.97 -2.23 -5.34
N SER A 172 -6.00 -2.87 -5.89
CA SER A 172 -7.40 -2.62 -5.59
C SER A 172 -8.13 -3.93 -5.35
N HIS A 173 -8.99 -4.01 -4.35
CA HIS A 173 -9.58 -5.26 -3.89
C HIS A 173 -11.11 -5.16 -3.86
N SER A 174 -11.75 -6.15 -4.48
CA SER A 174 -13.16 -6.43 -4.27
C SER A 174 -13.25 -7.45 -3.13
N LEU A 175 -13.68 -6.98 -1.95
CA LEU A 175 -13.65 -7.76 -0.71
C LEU A 175 -14.89 -8.63 -0.51
N GLY A 176 -15.94 -8.45 -1.31
CA GLY A 176 -17.21 -9.14 -1.14
C GLY A 176 -17.78 -8.89 0.26
N GLN A 177 -18.39 -9.94 0.85
CA GLN A 177 -19.00 -9.88 2.19
C GLN A 177 -18.14 -10.54 3.29
N SER A 178 -16.99 -11.13 2.97
CA SER A 178 -16.22 -11.91 3.95
C SER A 178 -15.73 -11.08 5.14
N PHE A 179 -15.34 -9.84 4.88
CA PHE A 179 -14.88 -8.90 5.92
C PHE A 179 -16.03 -8.19 6.64
N ALA A 180 -17.23 -8.21 6.05
CA ALA A 180 -18.43 -7.65 6.64
C ALA A 180 -18.94 -8.53 7.79
N PHE A 181 -18.96 -9.85 7.62
CA PHE A 181 -19.41 -10.78 8.68
C PHE A 181 -18.36 -11.12 9.75
N GLY A 182 -17.15 -10.54 9.65
CA GLY A 182 -15.99 -10.90 10.46
C GLY A 182 -15.30 -12.15 9.91
N THR A 183 -13.98 -12.10 9.82
CA THR A 183 -13.15 -13.26 9.48
C THR A 183 -13.51 -14.43 10.41
N GLN A 184 -13.98 -15.56 9.87
CA GLN A 184 -13.78 -16.83 10.56
C GLN A 184 -12.26 -17.00 10.68
N ALA A 185 -11.74 -16.67 11.85
CA ALA A 185 -10.33 -16.80 12.17
C ALA A 185 -9.92 -18.26 12.01
N PHE A 186 -8.75 -18.46 11.40
CA PHE A 186 -7.96 -19.67 11.60
C PHE A 186 -7.39 -19.66 13.02
#